data_AF-A0A932VTJ8-F1
#
_entry.id   AF-A0A932VTJ8-F1
#
_cell.length_a   1.000
_cell.length_b   1.000
_cell.length_c   1.000
_cell.angle_alpha   90.00
_cell.angle_beta   90.00
_cell.angle_gamma   90.00
#
_symmetry.space_group_name_H-M   'P 1'
#
loop_
_entity.id
_entity.type
_entity.pdbx_description
1 polymer ?
#
loop_
_entity_poly.entity_id
_entity_poly.type
_entity_poly.pdbx_seq_one_letter_code
_entity_poly.pdbx_strand_id
1 'polypeptide(L)'
;MFDYVKISVLVGQTLFKIENKDDELIFWGNDGRKFRMFHQQSCCENVRVEDVAGELDDLIGTPILVAEERSQTNPDASESGTWTFYVLRTIKGSVTIRWYGSSSGYYSESVSFWQVKEDDN
;
A
#
# COMPACT_ATOMS: atom_id res chain seq x y z
N MET A 1 -4.29 -16.63 8.19
CA MET A 1 -3.63 -16.82 6.87
C MET A 1 -3.73 -15.54 6.03
N PHE A 2 -2.73 -15.16 5.21
CA PHE A 2 -2.80 -13.95 4.37
C PHE A 2 -3.06 -14.31 2.90
N ASP A 3 -3.96 -13.60 2.21
CA ASP A 3 -4.12 -13.71 0.76
C ASP A 3 -3.59 -12.47 0.06
N TYR A 4 -2.74 -12.68 -0.94
CA TYR A 4 -2.30 -11.63 -1.83
C TYR A 4 -3.48 -11.13 -2.66
N VAL A 5 -3.72 -9.82 -2.66
CA VAL A 5 -4.82 -9.19 -3.37
C VAL A 5 -4.35 -7.91 -4.04
N LYS A 6 -5.00 -7.51 -5.13
CA LYS A 6 -4.72 -6.21 -5.77
C LYS A 6 -5.32 -5.07 -4.96
N ILE A 7 -4.69 -3.90 -4.96
CA ILE A 7 -5.23 -2.71 -4.27
C ILE A 7 -6.66 -2.35 -4.72
N SER A 8 -7.03 -2.71 -5.96
CA SER A 8 -8.36 -2.50 -6.53
C SER A 8 -9.50 -3.13 -5.72
N VAL A 9 -9.22 -4.10 -4.83
CA VAL A 9 -10.25 -4.66 -3.92
C VAL A 9 -10.78 -3.62 -2.92
N LEU A 10 -10.07 -2.52 -2.72
CA LEU A 10 -10.54 -1.41 -1.90
C LEU A 10 -11.65 -0.61 -2.59
N VAL A 11 -11.82 -0.69 -3.92
CA VAL A 11 -12.92 0.04 -4.60
C VAL A 11 -14.26 -0.46 -4.05
N GLY A 12 -15.09 0.48 -3.60
CA GLY A 12 -16.37 0.23 -2.94
C GLY A 12 -16.25 0.01 -1.42
N GLN A 13 -15.05 -0.22 -0.88
CA GLN A 13 -14.85 -0.38 0.56
C GLN A 13 -14.95 0.94 1.29
N THR A 14 -15.60 0.91 2.45
CA THR A 14 -15.60 2.04 3.38
C THR A 14 -14.66 1.74 4.52
N LEU A 15 -13.58 2.52 4.63
CA LEU A 15 -12.60 2.38 5.69
C LEU A 15 -13.05 3.15 6.93
N PHE A 16 -12.81 2.60 8.12
CA PHE A 16 -13.09 3.30 9.38
C PHE A 16 -11.81 3.65 10.15
N LYS A 17 -10.68 3.00 9.82
CA LYS A 17 -9.37 3.29 10.39
C LYS A 17 -8.29 3.03 9.36
N ILE A 18 -7.26 3.86 9.35
CA ILE A 18 -5.99 3.62 8.69
C ILE A 18 -4.88 3.90 9.71
N GLU A 19 -3.86 3.05 9.72
CA GLU A 19 -2.70 3.20 10.60
C GLU A 19 -1.45 3.14 9.73
N ASN A 20 -0.70 4.23 9.74
CA ASN A 20 0.59 4.31 9.08
C ASN A 20 1.67 4.03 10.12
N LYS A 21 2.39 2.94 9.93
CA LYS A 21 3.62 2.65 10.65
C LYS A 21 4.74 2.72 9.62
N ASP A 22 5.93 3.15 10.02
CA ASP A 22 7.01 3.53 9.10
C ASP A 22 7.21 2.57 7.90
N ASP A 23 7.09 1.25 8.12
CA ASP A 23 7.29 0.20 7.11
C ASP A 23 6.00 -0.50 6.66
N GLU A 24 4.82 -0.10 7.15
CA GLU A 24 3.53 -0.72 6.80
C GLU A 24 2.32 0.21 6.92
N LEU A 25 1.36 0.06 6.02
CA LEU A 25 0.03 0.67 6.17
C LEU A 25 -1.01 -0.41 6.42
N ILE A 26 -1.85 -0.18 7.43
CA ILE A 26 -2.95 -1.09 7.78
C ILE A 26 -4.27 -0.36 7.55
N PHE A 27 -5.20 -1.03 6.87
CA PHE A 27 -6.52 -0.50 6.51
C PHE A 27 -7.60 -1.39 7.14
N TRP A 28 -8.59 -0.79 7.79
CA TRP A 28 -9.73 -1.50 8.37
C TRP A 28 -11.03 -1.09 7.66
N GLY A 29 -11.68 -2.06 7.04
CA GLY A 29 -12.99 -1.91 6.40
C GLY A 29 -14.13 -2.10 7.40
N ASN A 30 -15.24 -1.41 7.17
CA ASN A 30 -16.45 -1.51 8.00
C ASN A 30 -17.14 -2.87 7.95
N ASP A 31 -16.77 -3.73 7.00
CA ASP A 31 -17.27 -5.08 6.80
C ASP A 31 -16.45 -6.14 7.54
N GLY A 32 -15.55 -5.71 8.43
CA GLY A 32 -14.65 -6.58 9.19
C GLY A 32 -13.39 -6.98 8.42
N ARG A 33 -13.25 -6.65 7.13
CA ARG A 33 -12.01 -6.95 6.40
C ARG A 33 -10.88 -6.04 6.85
N LYS A 34 -9.71 -6.65 7.02
CA LYS A 34 -8.46 -5.96 7.34
C LYS A 34 -7.47 -6.18 6.21
N PHE A 35 -6.83 -5.11 5.77
CA PHE A 35 -5.82 -5.15 4.72
C PHE A 35 -4.49 -4.57 5.24
N ARG A 36 -3.40 -5.09 4.71
CA ARG A 36 -2.04 -4.70 5.07
C ARG A 36 -1.23 -4.49 3.80
N MET A 37 -0.67 -3.29 3.66
CA MET A 37 0.32 -2.94 2.65
C MET A 37 1.68 -2.95 3.33
N PHE A 38 2.53 -3.91 2.99
CA PHE A 38 3.87 -4.01 3.57
C PHE A 38 4.83 -4.68 2.59
N HIS A 39 6.12 -4.46 2.82
CA HIS A 39 7.18 -5.19 2.13
C HIS A 39 8.03 -5.92 3.18
N GLN A 40 8.32 -7.20 2.94
CA GLN A 40 9.21 -7.98 3.80
C GLN A 40 10.64 -7.77 3.32
N GLN A 41 11.40 -6.92 4.01
CA GLN A 41 12.79 -6.63 3.67
C GLN A 41 13.65 -7.90 3.70
N SER A 42 14.43 -8.15 2.65
CA SER A 42 15.60 -9.03 2.65
C SER A 42 16.89 -8.23 2.89
N CYS A 43 17.99 -8.90 3.24
CA CYS A 43 19.26 -8.26 3.61
C CYS A 43 19.92 -7.35 2.56
N CYS A 44 19.46 -7.41 1.30
CA CYS A 44 20.04 -6.70 0.16
C CYS A 44 19.02 -5.84 -0.61
N GLU A 45 17.84 -5.61 -0.03
CA GLU A 45 16.82 -4.71 -0.59
C GLU A 45 16.36 -3.70 0.47
N ASN A 46 15.86 -2.56 0.02
CA ASN A 46 15.26 -1.54 0.86
C ASN A 46 13.99 -1.03 0.18
N VAL A 47 12.83 -1.41 0.71
CA VAL A 47 11.51 -0.94 0.24
C VAL A 47 10.76 -0.24 1.37
N ARG A 48 10.54 1.06 1.26
CA ARG A 48 9.95 1.88 2.34
C ARG A 48 8.89 2.82 1.82
N VAL A 49 8.01 3.26 2.71
CA VAL A 49 7.12 4.40 2.43
C VAL A 49 7.98 5.64 2.34
N GLU A 50 8.06 6.24 1.15
CA GLU A 50 8.83 7.47 0.93
C GLU A 50 7.98 8.71 1.23
N ASP A 51 6.70 8.67 0.86
CA ASP A 51 5.82 9.83 0.97
C ASP A 51 4.34 9.42 0.98
N VAL A 52 3.52 10.22 1.67
CA VAL A 52 2.05 10.12 1.65
C VAL A 52 1.51 11.51 1.33
N ALA A 53 1.10 11.70 0.08
CA ALA A 53 0.55 12.97 -0.38
C ALA A 53 -0.98 12.98 -0.22
N GLY A 54 -1.49 13.86 0.62
CA GLY A 54 -2.92 14.00 0.97
C GLY A 54 -3.21 13.54 2.40
N GLU A 55 -4.47 13.69 2.83
CA GLU A 55 -4.88 13.38 4.19
C GLU A 55 -5.49 11.98 4.28
N LEU A 56 -4.91 11.08 5.07
CA LEU A 56 -5.42 9.71 5.23
C LEU A 56 -6.86 9.68 5.75
N ASP A 57 -7.26 10.68 6.53
CA ASP A 57 -8.62 10.85 7.06
C ASP A 57 -9.67 11.09 5.96
N ASP A 58 -9.28 11.59 4.79
CA ASP A 58 -10.18 11.74 3.64
C ASP A 58 -10.63 10.37 3.09
N LEU A 59 -9.88 9.31 3.37
CA LEU A 59 -10.24 7.94 2.98
C LEU A 59 -11.23 7.28 3.96
N ILE A 60 -11.49 7.91 5.12
CA ILE A 60 -12.29 7.34 6.21
C ILE A 60 -13.77 7.72 6.09
N GLY A 61 -14.65 6.75 6.33
CA GLY A 61 -16.11 6.95 6.46
C GLY A 61 -16.85 7.12 5.14
N THR A 62 -16.17 7.03 4.00
CA THR A 62 -16.78 7.04 2.66
C THR A 62 -16.21 5.94 1.79
N PRO A 63 -16.98 5.40 0.82
CA PRO A 63 -16.48 4.40 -0.11
C PRO A 63 -15.28 4.92 -0.92
N ILE A 64 -14.25 4.09 -1.05
CA ILE A 64 -13.17 4.33 -2.01
C ILE A 64 -13.72 4.18 -3.42
N LEU A 65 -13.55 5.21 -4.24
CA LEU A 65 -14.02 5.27 -5.62
C LEU A 65 -12.93 4.84 -6.60
N VAL A 66 -11.67 5.11 -6.26
CA VAL A 66 -10.50 4.76 -7.07
C VAL A 66 -9.47 4.12 -6.16
N ALA A 67 -8.95 2.96 -6.57
CA ALA A 67 -7.79 2.34 -5.98
C ALA A 67 -6.94 1.72 -7.09
N GLU A 68 -5.80 2.34 -7.38
CA GLU A 68 -4.89 1.92 -8.44
C GLU A 68 -3.45 1.89 -7.96
N GLU A 69 -2.67 1.00 -8.56
CA GLU A 69 -1.23 0.86 -8.37
C GLU A 69 -0.52 1.25 -9.68
N ARG A 70 0.54 2.03 -9.57
CA ARG A 70 1.41 2.38 -10.69
C ARG A 70 2.86 2.25 -10.27
N SER A 71 3.70 1.65 -11.10
CA SER A 71 5.12 1.56 -10.85
C SER A 71 5.93 2.21 -11.97
N GLN A 72 7.09 2.75 -11.63
CA GLN A 72 8.07 3.25 -12.58
C GLN A 72 9.48 2.93 -12.11
N THR A 73 10.35 2.54 -13.02
CA THR A 73 11.78 2.37 -12.73
C THR A 73 12.40 3.73 -12.40
N ASN A 74 13.29 3.75 -11.41
CA ASN A 74 14.12 4.90 -11.07
C ASN A 74 15.45 4.80 -11.85
N PRO A 75 15.64 5.58 -12.94
CA PRO A 75 16.87 5.52 -13.73
C PRO A 75 18.09 6.03 -12.96
N ASP A 76 17.89 6.81 -11.90
CA ASP A 76 18.95 7.37 -11.06
C ASP A 76 19.36 6.43 -9.90
N ALA A 77 18.76 5.24 -9.81
CA ALA A 77 19.18 4.24 -8.82
C ALA A 77 20.58 3.71 -9.13
N SER A 78 21.39 3.47 -8.09
CA SER A 78 22.78 3.02 -8.25
C SER A 78 22.90 1.63 -8.90
N GLU A 79 21.90 0.77 -8.73
CA GLU A 79 21.85 -0.58 -9.32
C GLU A 79 20.45 -0.84 -9.89
N SER A 80 19.46 -0.98 -9.01
CA SER A 80 18.05 -1.07 -9.36
C SER A 80 17.21 -0.29 -8.35
N GLY A 81 16.15 0.34 -8.85
CA GLY A 81 15.18 1.01 -8.01
C GLY A 81 13.86 1.22 -8.73
N THR A 82 12.78 1.18 -7.96
CA THR A 82 11.41 1.29 -8.46
C THR A 82 10.59 2.17 -7.52
N TRP A 83 9.93 3.16 -8.10
CA TRP A 83 8.88 3.91 -7.43
C TRP A 83 7.54 3.21 -7.64
N THR A 84 6.82 2.96 -6.56
CA THR A 84 5.45 2.44 -6.61
C THR A 84 4.50 3.44 -5.98
N PHE A 85 3.41 3.74 -6.67
CA PHE A 85 2.40 4.71 -6.27
C PHE A 85 1.06 4.00 -6.12
N TYR A 86 0.45 4.16 -4.94
CA TYR A 86 -0.92 3.74 -4.67
C TYR A 86 -1.81 4.96 -4.59
N VAL A 87 -2.71 5.11 -5.55
CA VAL A 87 -3.65 6.25 -5.61
C VAL A 87 -5.01 5.78 -5.12
N LEU A 88 -5.47 6.38 -4.03
CA LEU A 88 -6.76 6.13 -3.39
C LEU A 88 -7.59 7.40 -3.43
N ARG A 89 -8.87 7.32 -3.82
CA ARG A 89 -9.75 8.49 -3.88
C ARG A 89 -11.12 8.20 -3.30
N THR A 90 -11.67 9.17 -2.58
CA THR A 90 -13.06 9.21 -2.11
C THR A 90 -13.74 10.48 -2.59
N ILE A 91 -14.97 10.73 -2.14
CA ILE A 91 -15.65 12.02 -2.33
C ILE A 91 -15.04 13.15 -1.48
N LYS A 92 -14.24 12.83 -0.46
CA LYS A 92 -13.65 13.83 0.45
C LYS A 92 -12.30 14.33 -0.07
N GLY A 93 -11.51 13.44 -0.67
CA GLY A 93 -10.17 13.77 -1.12
C GLY A 93 -9.48 12.63 -1.85
N SER A 94 -8.20 12.83 -2.14
CA SER A 94 -7.34 11.87 -2.82
C SER A 94 -6.04 11.75 -2.05
N VAL A 95 -5.59 10.51 -1.85
CA VAL A 95 -4.32 10.19 -1.21
C VAL A 95 -3.46 9.40 -2.19
N THR A 96 -2.19 9.76 -2.28
CA THR A 96 -1.19 8.99 -3.03
C THR A 96 -0.09 8.54 -2.07
N ILE A 97 0.06 7.23 -1.91
CA ILE A 97 1.14 6.64 -1.11
C ILE A 97 2.26 6.25 -2.07
N ARG A 98 3.44 6.81 -1.87
CA ARG A 98 4.64 6.52 -2.65
C ARG A 98 5.58 5.63 -1.85
N TRP A 99 5.94 4.51 -2.45
CA TRP A 99 6.98 3.60 -1.97
C TRP A 99 8.21 3.71 -2.85
N TYR A 100 9.37 3.68 -2.22
CA TYR A 100 10.65 3.52 -2.91
C TYR A 100 11.19 2.13 -2.61
N GLY A 101 11.38 1.33 -3.65
CA GLY A 101 12.12 0.08 -3.58
C GLY A 101 13.49 0.23 -4.24
N SER A 102 14.53 -0.33 -3.63
CA SER A 102 15.87 -0.40 -4.20
C SER A 102 16.52 -1.74 -3.87
N SER A 103 17.28 -2.28 -4.81
CA SER A 103 17.95 -3.57 -4.67
C SER A 103 19.22 -3.62 -5.50
N SER A 104 20.02 -4.69 -5.32
CA SER A 104 21.14 -5.01 -6.22
C SER A 104 20.70 -5.61 -7.58
N GLY A 105 19.41 -5.49 -7.93
CA GLY A 105 18.85 -6.00 -9.19
C GLY A 105 18.43 -7.48 -9.20
N TYR A 106 18.62 -8.20 -8.10
CA TYR A 106 18.22 -9.61 -7.95
C TYR A 106 16.95 -9.83 -7.11
N TYR A 107 16.40 -8.77 -6.50
CA TYR A 107 15.32 -8.85 -5.52
C TYR A 107 14.09 -8.05 -5.97
N SER A 108 12.93 -8.37 -5.37
CA SER A 108 11.65 -7.82 -5.79
C SER A 108 11.39 -6.49 -5.09
N GLU A 109 11.41 -5.38 -5.83
CA GLU A 109 11.14 -4.04 -5.29
C GLU A 109 9.63 -3.74 -5.08
N SER A 110 8.77 -4.73 -5.32
CA SER A 110 7.31 -4.61 -5.28
C SER A 110 6.76 -4.65 -3.85
N VAL A 111 5.79 -3.78 -3.58
CA VAL A 111 5.04 -3.75 -2.34
C VAL A 111 3.89 -4.75 -2.43
N SER A 112 3.67 -5.53 -1.39
CA SER A 112 2.61 -6.52 -1.38
C SER A 112 1.40 -6.03 -0.61
N PHE A 113 0.22 -6.22 -1.20
CA PHE A 113 -1.05 -5.90 -0.58
C PHE A 113 -1.79 -7.19 -0.20
N TRP A 114 -2.07 -7.35 1.09
CA TRP A 114 -2.62 -8.59 1.64
C TRP A 114 -3.93 -8.33 2.36
N GLN A 115 -4.91 -9.21 2.14
CA GLN A 115 -6.05 -9.33 3.03
C GLN A 115 -5.67 -10.24 4.20
N VAL A 116 -5.88 -9.77 5.41
CA VAL A 116 -5.71 -10.56 6.63
C VAL A 116 -6.97 -11.40 6.81
N LYS A 117 -6.88 -12.73 6.64
CA LYS A 117 -7.95 -13.62 7.13
C LYS A 117 -7.76 -13.74 8.63
N GLU A 118 -8.83 -13.49 9.39
CA GLU A 118 -8.88 -13.95 10.77
C GLU A 118 -8.72 -15.47 10.74
N ASP A 119 -7.63 -15.98 11.35
CA ASP A 119 -7.60 -17.38 11.75
C ASP A 119 -8.59 -17.48 12.90
N ASP A 120 -9.66 -18.27 12.71
CA ASP A 120 -10.51 -18.80 13.79
C ASP A 120 -9.58 -19.29 14.91
N ASN A 121 -9.65 -18.63 16.07
CA ASN A 121 -8.93 -19.07 17.27
C ASN A 121 -9.69 -20.19 17.97
#